data_AF-J0Q9K1-F1
#
_entry.id   AF-J0Q9K1-F1
#
_cell.length_a   1.000
_cell.length_b   1.000
_cell.length_c   1.000
_cell.angle_alpha   90.00
_cell.angle_beta   90.00
_cell.angle_gamma   90.00
#
_symmetry.space_group_name_H-M   'P 1'
#
loop_
_entity.id
_entity.type
_entity.pdbx_description
1 polymer ?
#
loop_
_entity_poly.entity_id
_entity_poly.type
_entity_poly.pdbx_seq_one_letter_code
_entity_poly.pdbx_strand_id
1 'polypeptide(L)'
;MEYFYFKVTQFKNDGSSGEKKNYKDVASAFDSISDSTSSINDPISKIANNINTNNLNWNEEKGAYDASYNGQVSKITNVANEKVEKSSKESGYWSAIA
;
A
#
# COMPACT_ATOMS: atom_id res chain seq x y z
N MET A 1 38.69 9.42 -28.09
CA MET A 1 37.54 10.29 -27.79
C MET A 1 36.79 9.64 -26.64
N GLU A 2 36.55 10.39 -25.56
CA GLU A 2 35.74 9.92 -24.44
C GLU A 2 34.27 10.05 -24.83
N TYR A 3 33.51 8.96 -24.71
CA TYR A 3 32.08 8.99 -24.99
C TYR A 3 31.34 9.50 -23.76
N PHE A 4 30.62 10.61 -23.90
CA PHE A 4 29.70 11.07 -22.87
C PHE A 4 28.45 10.20 -22.92
N TYR A 5 28.07 9.67 -21.75
CA TYR A 5 26.87 8.86 -21.58
C TYR A 5 25.95 9.53 -20.57
N PHE A 6 24.64 9.39 -20.81
CA PHE A 6 23.62 9.68 -19.81
C PHE A 6 23.49 8.48 -18.88
N LYS A 7 23.65 8.71 -17.58
CA LYS A 7 23.54 7.67 -16.56
C LYS A 7 22.16 7.73 -15.95
N VAL A 8 21.35 6.70 -16.15
CA VAL A 8 19.98 6.62 -15.60
C VAL A 8 19.89 5.41 -14.68
N THR A 9 19.34 5.63 -13.48
CA THR A 9 18.93 4.54 -12.59
C THR A 9 17.58 4.01 -13.08
N GLN A 10 17.52 2.71 -13.38
CA GLN A 10 16.22 2.06 -13.60
C GLN A 10 15.67 1.59 -12.27
N PHE A 11 14.44 1.97 -11.93
CA PHE A 11 13.77 1.43 -10.76
C PHE A 11 13.14 0.07 -11.09
N LYS A 12 13.09 -0.78 -10.08
CA LYS A 12 12.43 -2.08 -10.15
C LYS A 12 10.93 -1.92 -9.91
N ASN A 13 10.15 -2.95 -10.23
CA ASN A 13 8.70 -2.94 -10.07
C ASN A 13 8.25 -2.74 -8.61
N ASP A 14 9.10 -3.07 -7.62
CA ASP A 14 8.82 -2.82 -6.20
C ASP A 14 9.12 -1.38 -5.75
N GLY A 15 9.51 -0.50 -6.68
CA GLY A 15 9.90 0.89 -6.41
C GLY A 15 11.32 1.04 -5.89
N SER A 16 12.06 -0.04 -5.66
CA SER A 16 13.46 0.04 -5.24
C SER A 16 14.38 0.46 -6.40
N SER A 17 15.54 1.03 -6.08
CA SER A 17 16.55 1.36 -7.09
C SER A 17 17.13 0.09 -7.71
N GLY A 18 17.16 0.04 -9.04
CA GLY A 18 17.89 -0.98 -9.81
C GLY A 18 19.24 -0.47 -10.27
N GLU A 19 19.78 -1.12 -11.29
CA GLU A 19 21.10 -0.81 -11.83
C GLU A 19 21.12 0.54 -12.57
N LYS A 20 22.27 1.21 -12.51
CA LYS A 20 22.55 2.37 -13.37
C LYS A 20 22.95 1.88 -14.75
N LYS A 21 22.27 2.37 -15.77
CA LYS A 21 22.57 2.09 -17.17
C LYS A 21 23.07 3.34 -17.88
N ASN A 22 23.93 3.12 -18.88
CA ASN A 22 24.50 4.17 -19.70
C ASN A 22 23.75 4.24 -21.04
N TYR A 23 23.34 5.45 -21.43
CA TYR A 23 22.63 5.73 -22.68
C TYR A 23 23.47 6.70 -23.52
N LYS A 24 23.51 6.47 -24.83
CA LYS A 24 24.34 7.24 -25.78
C LYS A 24 23.70 8.56 -26.21
N ASP A 25 22.38 8.64 -26.07
CA ASP A 25 21.59 9.78 -26.49
C ASP A 25 20.48 10.05 -25.48
N VAL A 26 19.90 11.24 -25.58
CA VAL A 26 18.86 11.73 -24.68
C VAL A 26 17.58 10.92 -24.86
N ALA A 27 17.20 10.57 -26.09
CA ALA A 27 15.95 9.88 -26.38
C ALA A 27 15.88 8.51 -25.68
N SER A 28 16.90 7.67 -25.85
CA SER A 28 16.99 6.35 -25.21
C SER A 28 17.06 6.43 -23.68
N ALA A 29 17.69 7.47 -23.13
CA ALA A 29 17.67 7.72 -21.68
C ALA A 29 16.25 8.03 -21.18
N PHE A 30 15.49 8.85 -21.91
CA PHE A 30 14.10 9.17 -21.58
C PHE A 30 13.16 7.98 -21.78
N ASP A 31 13.33 7.18 -22.83
CA ASP A 31 12.58 5.94 -23.04
C ASP A 31 12.75 4.99 -21.84
N SER A 32 13.99 4.83 -21.35
CA SER A 32 14.25 4.04 -20.15
C SER A 32 13.56 4.58 -18.88
N ILE A 33 13.39 5.90 -18.75
CA ILE A 33 12.67 6.49 -17.61
C ILE A 33 11.17 6.23 -17.75
N SER A 34 10.64 6.33 -18.97
CA SER A 34 9.25 6.01 -19.29
C SER A 34 8.93 4.54 -18.96
N ASP A 35 9.80 3.62 -19.38
CA ASP A 35 9.67 2.20 -19.07
C ASP A 35 9.72 1.94 -17.56
N SER A 36 10.69 2.54 -16.87
CA SER A 36 10.83 2.41 -15.42
C SER A 36 9.65 2.98 -14.65
N THR A 37 8.99 4.02 -15.17
CA THR A 37 7.81 4.62 -14.53
C THR A 37 6.58 3.75 -14.78
N SER A 38 6.44 3.23 -16.00
CA SER A 38 5.35 2.35 -16.40
C SER A 38 5.38 1.03 -15.61
N SER A 39 6.57 0.48 -15.36
CA SER A 39 6.72 -0.78 -14.62
C SER A 39 6.31 -0.68 -13.13
N ILE A 40 6.37 0.52 -12.55
CA ILE A 40 5.94 0.80 -11.17
C ILE A 40 4.43 1.06 -11.07
N ASN A 41 3.80 1.52 -12.15
CA ASN A 41 2.39 1.94 -12.14
C ASN A 41 1.42 0.79 -11.77
N ASP A 42 1.66 -0.41 -12.30
CA ASP A 42 0.82 -1.58 -12.06
C ASP A 42 0.84 -2.04 -10.58
N PRO A 43 2.02 -2.24 -9.95
CA PRO A 43 2.14 -2.49 -8.52
C PRO A 43 1.46 -1.41 -7.66
N ILE A 44 1.66 -0.12 -7.96
CA ILE A 44 1.02 0.98 -7.21
C ILE A 44 -0.51 0.85 -7.30
N SER A 45 -1.04 0.62 -8.50
CA SER A 45 -2.49 0.46 -8.71
C SER A 45 -3.05 -0.72 -7.92
N LYS A 46 -2.31 -1.84 -7.86
CA LYS A 46 -2.68 -3.01 -7.05
C LYS A 46 -2.66 -2.70 -5.56
N ILE A 47 -1.67 -1.95 -5.07
CA ILE A 47 -1.58 -1.55 -3.66
C ILE A 47 -2.75 -0.64 -3.31
N ALA A 48 -3.02 0.38 -4.11
CA ALA A 48 -4.14 1.29 -3.90
C ALA A 48 -5.48 0.54 -3.82
N ASN A 49 -5.71 -0.41 -4.73
CA ASN A 49 -6.90 -1.26 -4.70
C ASN A 49 -6.96 -2.12 -3.44
N ASN A 50 -5.85 -2.76 -3.03
CA ASN A 50 -5.82 -3.57 -1.81
C ASN A 50 -6.12 -2.75 -0.55
N ILE A 51 -5.62 -1.52 -0.44
CA ILE A 51 -5.93 -0.63 0.68
C ILE A 51 -7.43 -0.32 0.72
N ASN A 52 -8.03 -0.10 -0.45
CA ASN A 52 -9.46 0.19 -0.52
C ASN A 52 -10.34 -1.02 -0.18
N THR A 53 -9.91 -2.26 -0.50
CA THR A 53 -10.75 -3.46 -0.32
C THR A 53 -10.48 -4.25 0.95
N ASN A 54 -9.24 -4.26 1.46
CA ASN A 54 -8.80 -5.19 2.50
C ASN A 54 -8.40 -4.51 3.81
N ASN A 55 -8.50 -3.18 3.90
CA ASN A 55 -8.17 -2.43 5.10
C ASN A 55 -9.41 -2.10 5.95
N LEU A 56 -9.21 -1.85 7.25
CA LEU A 56 -10.20 -1.20 8.10
C LEU A 56 -10.17 0.30 7.81
N ASN A 57 -11.05 0.73 6.90
CA ASN A 57 -11.12 2.12 6.46
C ASN A 57 -12.06 2.93 7.35
N TRP A 58 -11.73 4.20 7.59
CA TRP A 58 -12.62 5.14 8.27
C TRP A 58 -13.85 5.40 7.40
N ASN A 59 -15.04 5.25 7.99
CA ASN A 59 -16.31 5.55 7.36
C ASN A 59 -16.87 6.83 7.99
N GLU A 60 -16.94 7.91 7.20
CA GLU A 60 -17.38 9.23 7.67
C GLU A 60 -18.84 9.25 8.14
N GLU A 61 -19.72 8.50 7.47
CA GLU A 61 -21.14 8.43 7.83
C GLU A 61 -21.35 7.73 9.17
N LYS A 62 -20.54 6.70 9.44
CA LYS A 62 -20.55 5.95 10.71
C LYS A 62 -19.73 6.63 11.80
N GLY A 63 -18.84 7.57 11.45
CA GLY A 63 -17.87 8.17 12.35
C GLY A 63 -16.98 7.12 13.04
N ALA A 64 -16.62 6.04 12.33
CA ALA A 64 -15.90 4.90 12.89
C ALA A 64 -15.11 4.13 11.80
N TYR A 65 -14.13 3.32 12.21
CA TYR A 65 -13.53 2.32 11.32
C TYR A 65 -14.55 1.23 10.99
N ASP A 66 -14.69 0.92 9.70
CA ASP A 66 -15.67 -0.03 9.20
C ASP A 66 -15.05 -1.40 8.94
N ALA A 67 -15.53 -2.41 9.66
CA ALA A 67 -15.12 -3.80 9.49
C ALA A 67 -15.97 -4.54 8.43
N SER A 68 -16.72 -3.83 7.59
CA SER A 68 -17.44 -4.45 6.48
C SER A 68 -16.48 -4.89 5.36
N TYR A 69 -16.69 -6.11 4.83
CA TYR A 69 -15.99 -6.64 3.66
C TYR A 69 -17.04 -7.08 2.63
N ASN A 70 -16.93 -6.60 1.39
CA ASN A 70 -17.92 -6.81 0.32
C ASN A 70 -19.37 -6.52 0.76
N GLY A 71 -19.57 -5.42 1.50
CA GLY A 71 -20.90 -4.97 1.97
C GLY A 71 -21.48 -5.76 3.15
N GLN A 72 -20.74 -6.71 3.71
CA GLN A 72 -21.18 -7.50 4.87
C GLN A 72 -20.32 -7.19 6.10
N VAL A 73 -20.96 -7.04 7.26
CA VAL A 73 -20.26 -6.90 8.55
C VAL A 73 -19.41 -8.15 8.78
N SER A 74 -18.10 -7.97 8.99
CA SER A 74 -17.16 -9.07 9.21
C SER A 74 -16.60 -9.05 10.64
N LYS A 75 -16.03 -10.20 11.05
CA LYS A 75 -15.38 -10.36 12.36
C LYS A 75 -13.93 -9.89 12.32
N ILE A 76 -13.48 -9.21 13.37
CA ILE A 76 -12.06 -9.02 13.66
C ILE A 76 -11.65 -10.14 14.62
N THR A 77 -10.66 -10.95 14.22
CA THR A 77 -10.13 -12.07 15.02
C THR A 77 -8.73 -11.75 15.52
N ASN A 78 -8.19 -12.58 16.42
CA ASN A 78 -6.89 -12.40 17.07
C ASN A 78 -6.78 -11.08 17.87
N VAL A 79 -7.89 -10.59 18.41
CA VAL A 79 -7.90 -9.49 19.38
C VAL A 79 -7.39 -10.05 20.72
N ALA A 80 -6.34 -9.45 21.27
CA ALA A 80 -5.77 -9.86 22.54
C ALA A 80 -6.77 -9.63 23.69
N ASN A 81 -6.65 -10.42 24.75
CA ASN A 81 -7.47 -10.22 25.95
C ASN A 81 -7.14 -8.88 26.60
N GLU A 82 -8.19 -8.17 26.99
CA GLU A 82 -8.09 -6.80 27.51
C GLU A 82 -7.97 -6.77 29.03
N LYS A 83 -7.39 -5.68 29.55
CA LYS A 83 -7.43 -5.40 30.99
C LYS A 83 -8.77 -4.75 31.34
N VAL A 84 -9.58 -5.44 32.15
CA VAL A 84 -10.88 -4.91 32.57
C VAL A 84 -10.68 -3.86 33.66
N GLU A 85 -10.66 -2.59 33.26
CA GLU A 85 -10.64 -1.42 34.17
C GLU A 85 -11.59 -0.31 33.68
N LYS A 86 -12.13 0.49 34.60
CA LYS A 86 -13.25 1.42 34.37
C LYS A 86 -13.01 2.47 33.27
N SER A 87 -11.75 2.77 32.97
CA SER A 87 -11.34 3.74 31.94
C SER A 87 -10.86 3.09 30.63
N SER A 88 -10.98 1.77 30.49
CA SER A 88 -10.51 1.10 29.28
C SER A 88 -11.33 1.55 28.07
N LYS A 89 -10.61 1.95 27.01
CA LYS A 89 -11.16 2.19 25.67
C LYS A 89 -11.03 0.95 24.78
N GLU A 90 -10.58 -0.15 25.36
CA GLU A 90 -10.50 -1.44 24.72
C GLU A 90 -11.92 -2.07 24.66
N SER A 91 -12.19 -2.82 23.60
CA SER A 91 -13.48 -3.42 23.28
C SER A 91 -13.81 -4.60 24.21
N GLY A 92 -14.25 -4.29 25.42
CA GLY A 92 -14.64 -5.28 26.41
C GLY A 92 -15.77 -6.20 25.93
N TYR A 93 -15.52 -7.50 25.95
CA TYR A 93 -16.55 -8.55 25.88
C TYR A 93 -17.62 -8.29 26.96
N TRP A 94 -18.82 -7.88 26.55
CA TRP A 94 -20.07 -8.00 27.30
C TRP A 94 -21.18 -8.22 26.25
N SER A 95 -21.84 -9.37 26.08
CA SER A 95 -22.13 -10.51 26.94
C SER A 95 -22.56 -11.71 26.07
N ALA A 96 -22.12 -12.91 26.41
CA ALA A 96 -22.85 -14.13 26.08
C ALA A 96 -24.03 -14.28 27.07
N ILE A 97 -25.23 -14.56 26.53
CA ILE A 97 -26.36 -15.25 27.19
C ILE A 97 -27.09 -14.50 28.34
N ALA A 98 -28.27 -13.95 28.02
CA ALA A 98 -29.54 -14.14 28.72
C ALA A 98 -30.68 -13.87 27.74
#